data_AF-A0A519T753-F1
#
_entry.id   AF-A0A519T753-F1
#
_cell.length_a   1.000
_cell.length_b   1.000
_cell.length_c   1.000
_cell.angle_alpha   90.00
_cell.angle_beta   90.00
_cell.angle_gamma   90.00
#
_symmetry.space_group_name_H-M   'P 1'
#
loop_
_entity.id
_entity.type
_entity.pdbx_description
1 polymer ?
#
loop_
_entity_poly.entity_id
_entity_poly.type
_entity_poly.pdbx_seq_one_letter_code
_entity_poly.pdbx_strand_id
1 'polypeptide(L)'
;MRLHVYLSAPQVIPFDYLPTLKSAFHLWTGHNPALHDGLSRYSYSWLHGGRAGRGGIRFAEGASWFISAPDREVVHTLISGVLRAPDIGLGLRVQDVRMQDTPEFVAGEQPFRVASPVFIKHETDRDKPADHLLPGHPLADELLTTT
;
A
#
# COMPACT_ATOMS: atom_id res chain seq x y z
N MET A 1 2.32 -10.85 -7.71
CA MET A 1 1.12 -11.35 -7.01
C MET A 1 0.49 -10.23 -6.20
N ARG A 2 -0.83 -10.26 -6.00
CA ARG A 2 -1.55 -9.26 -5.20
C ARG A 2 -2.47 -9.95 -4.21
N LEU A 3 -2.47 -9.48 -2.97
CA LEU A 3 -3.43 -9.86 -1.93
C LEU A 3 -4.45 -8.74 -1.78
N HIS A 4 -5.71 -9.04 -2.04
CA HIS A 4 -6.83 -8.18 -1.70
C HIS A 4 -7.33 -8.53 -0.30
N VAL A 5 -7.55 -7.52 0.52
CA VAL A 5 -7.99 -7.60 1.91
C VAL A 5 -9.28 -6.81 2.03
N TYR A 6 -10.33 -7.45 2.52
CA TYR A 6 -11.62 -6.83 2.76
C TYR A 6 -11.81 -6.66 4.27
N LEU A 7 -12.15 -5.44 4.67
CA LEU A 7 -12.16 -4.99 6.05
C LEU A 7 -13.58 -4.55 6.45
N SER A 8 -14.03 -4.94 7.64
CA SER A 8 -15.11 -4.21 8.30
C SER A 8 -14.55 -2.89 8.83
N ALA A 9 -15.33 -1.82 8.72
CA ALA A 9 -14.94 -0.46 9.12
C ALA A 9 -16.13 0.27 9.77
N PRO A 10 -16.55 -0.12 10.99
CA PRO A 10 -17.77 0.39 11.62
C PRO A 10 -17.67 1.86 12.07
N GLN A 11 -16.45 2.41 12.16
CA GLN A 11 -16.19 3.76 12.63
C GLN A 11 -15.66 4.67 11.52
N VAL A 12 -15.69 5.99 11.78
CA VAL A 12 -15.02 6.97 10.91
C VAL A 12 -13.51 6.76 11.01
N ILE A 13 -12.84 6.65 9.87
CA ILE A 13 -11.40 6.47 9.77
C ILE A 13 -10.75 7.85 9.52
N PRO A 14 -9.75 8.28 10.31
CA PRO A 14 -9.10 9.57 10.11
C PRO A 14 -8.28 9.57 8.81
N PHE A 15 -8.01 10.73 8.22
CA PHE A 15 -7.32 10.81 6.93
C PHE A 15 -5.86 10.31 6.96
N ASP A 16 -5.24 10.32 8.13
CA ASP A 16 -3.86 9.90 8.39
C ASP A 16 -3.75 8.43 8.78
N TYR A 17 -4.60 7.56 8.22
CA TYR A 17 -4.64 6.12 8.52
C TYR A 17 -3.45 5.30 7.98
N LEU A 18 -2.59 5.88 7.14
CA LEU A 18 -1.48 5.14 6.50
C LEU A 18 -0.50 4.48 7.47
N PRO A 19 -0.09 5.10 8.61
CA PRO A 19 0.74 4.44 9.61
C PRO A 19 0.09 3.19 10.21
N THR A 20 -1.25 3.14 10.28
CA THR A 20 -2.00 1.96 10.71
C THR A 20 -1.85 0.82 9.72
N LEU A 21 -2.01 1.09 8.41
CA LEU A 21 -1.81 0.08 7.37
C LEU A 21 -0.36 -0.42 7.30
N LYS A 22 0.61 0.50 7.44
CA LYS A 22 2.03 0.14 7.53
C LYS A 22 2.31 -0.77 8.73
N SER A 23 1.77 -0.42 9.90
CA SER A 23 1.92 -1.23 11.11
C SER A 23 1.32 -2.62 10.94
N ALA A 24 0.13 -2.73 10.32
CA ALA A 24 -0.52 -4.00 10.03
C ALA A 24 0.32 -4.88 9.09
N PHE A 25 0.86 -4.30 8.01
CA PHE A 25 1.75 -5.01 7.10
C PHE A 25 2.95 -5.61 7.86
N HIS A 26 3.65 -4.81 8.66
CA HIS A 26 4.82 -5.29 9.40
C HIS A 26 4.47 -6.27 10.52
N LEU A 27 3.31 -6.12 11.16
CA LEU A 27 2.79 -7.08 12.12
C LEU A 27 2.57 -8.44 11.45
N TRP A 28 2.00 -8.45 10.24
CA TRP A 28 1.70 -9.68 9.50
C TRP A 28 2.94 -10.36 8.92
N THR A 29 3.89 -9.58 8.40
CA THR A 29 5.16 -10.13 7.89
C THR A 29 6.08 -10.60 9.00
N GLY A 30 5.87 -10.14 10.23
CA GLY A 30 6.80 -10.36 11.34
C GLY A 30 8.14 -9.69 11.09
N HIS A 31 9.14 -10.03 11.92
CA HIS A 31 10.49 -9.51 11.77
C HIS A 31 11.13 -10.09 10.50
N ASN A 32 11.34 -9.24 9.49
CA ASN A 32 11.97 -9.61 8.22
C ASN A 32 12.94 -8.52 7.75
N PRO A 33 14.24 -8.62 8.07
CA PRO A 33 15.24 -7.59 7.75
C PRO A 33 15.27 -7.21 6.26
N ALA A 34 15.05 -8.16 5.35
CA ALA A 34 15.04 -7.89 3.92
C ALA A 34 13.89 -6.95 3.48
N LEU A 35 12.76 -6.97 4.21
CA LEU A 35 11.63 -6.05 3.98
C LEU A 35 11.77 -4.71 4.72
N HIS A 36 12.63 -4.63 5.73
CA HIS A 36 12.82 -3.44 6.56
C HIS A 36 14.01 -2.58 6.14
N ASP A 37 15.14 -3.22 5.84
CA ASP A 37 16.42 -2.54 5.60
C ASP A 37 16.83 -2.56 4.12
N GLY A 38 16.11 -3.33 3.30
CA GLY A 38 16.35 -3.47 1.87
C GLY A 38 15.44 -2.60 1.00
N LEU A 39 15.62 -2.73 -0.31
CA LEU A 39 14.70 -2.16 -1.30
C LEU A 39 13.29 -2.71 -1.06
N SER A 40 12.30 -1.81 -0.95
CA SER A 40 10.90 -2.19 -0.77
C SER A 40 10.37 -2.84 -2.05
N ARG A 41 10.46 -4.17 -2.14
CA ARG A 41 9.87 -4.97 -3.23
C ARG A 41 8.40 -5.28 -2.95
N TYR A 42 7.64 -4.30 -2.49
CA TYR A 42 6.22 -4.39 -2.26
C TYR A 42 5.59 -3.01 -2.33
N SER A 43 4.28 -2.97 -2.52
CA SER A 43 3.48 -1.75 -2.39
C SER A 43 2.11 -2.10 -1.85
N TYR A 44 1.42 -1.11 -1.29
CA TYR A 44 0.05 -1.28 -0.86
C TYR A 44 -0.78 -0.05 -1.19
N SER A 45 -2.05 -0.29 -1.48
CA SER A 45 -2.99 0.74 -1.89
C SER A 45 -3.47 1.59 -0.70
N TRP A 46 -4.19 2.66 -1.01
CA TRP A 46 -5.10 3.28 -0.04
C TRP A 46 -6.29 2.37 0.28
N LEU A 47 -7.05 2.74 1.32
CA LEU A 47 -8.36 2.15 1.57
C LEU A 47 -9.35 2.63 0.50
N HIS A 48 -10.09 1.69 -0.09
CA HIS A 48 -11.09 1.92 -1.14
C HIS A 48 -12.50 1.66 -0.62
N GLY A 49 -13.50 2.24 -1.30
CA GLY A 49 -14.93 2.14 -0.93
C GLY A 49 -15.41 3.22 0.04
N GLY A 50 -14.52 4.13 0.46
CA GLY A 50 -14.80 5.18 1.42
C GLY A 50 -15.36 6.46 0.80
N ARG A 51 -16.16 7.19 1.57
CA ARG A 51 -16.55 8.57 1.28
C ARG A 51 -16.00 9.51 2.34
N ALA A 52 -15.26 10.52 1.89
CA ALA A 52 -14.78 11.58 2.76
C ALA A 52 -15.94 12.40 3.34
N GLY A 53 -15.82 12.81 4.60
CA GLY A 53 -16.79 13.64 5.29
C GLY A 53 -16.15 14.38 6.46
N ARG A 54 -16.99 14.96 7.32
CA ARG A 54 -16.51 15.67 8.51
C ARG A 54 -15.81 14.69 9.46
N GLY A 55 -14.52 14.94 9.72
CA GLY A 55 -13.71 14.17 10.67
C GLY A 55 -13.05 12.91 10.12
N GLY A 56 -13.19 12.60 8.82
CA GLY A 56 -12.51 11.45 8.21
C GLY A 56 -13.30 10.81 7.08
N ILE A 57 -13.11 9.51 6.90
CA ILE A 57 -13.65 8.70 5.82
C ILE A 57 -14.61 7.66 6.40
N ARG A 58 -15.80 7.53 5.83
CA ARG A 58 -16.76 6.47 6.17
C ARG A 58 -16.81 5.41 5.09
N PHE A 59 -16.81 4.15 5.51
CA PHE A 59 -16.82 2.97 4.66
C PHE A 59 -18.09 2.16 4.94
N ALA A 60 -19.21 2.57 4.33
CA ALA A 60 -20.54 2.03 4.66
C ALA A 60 -20.64 0.50 4.45
N GLU A 61 -19.99 -0.01 3.41
CA GLU A 61 -19.99 -1.44 3.04
C GLU A 61 -18.67 -2.13 3.43
N GLY A 62 -17.91 -1.54 4.37
CA GLY A 62 -16.53 -1.91 4.63
C GLY A 62 -15.54 -1.28 3.66
N ALA A 63 -14.26 -1.57 3.89
CA ALA A 63 -13.15 -1.04 3.11
C ALA A 63 -12.45 -2.17 2.36
N SER A 64 -11.89 -1.88 1.19
CA SER A 64 -10.95 -2.79 0.53
C SER A 64 -9.56 -2.18 0.49
N TRP A 65 -8.57 -3.04 0.65
CA TRP A 65 -7.15 -2.72 0.68
C TRP A 65 -6.41 -3.80 -0.09
N PHE A 66 -5.39 -3.45 -0.87
CA PHE A 66 -4.56 -4.48 -1.50
C PHE A 66 -3.08 -4.25 -1.27
N ILE A 67 -2.35 -5.36 -1.20
CA ILE A 67 -0.90 -5.42 -1.06
C ILE A 67 -0.36 -6.17 -2.27
N SER A 68 0.63 -5.62 -2.96
CA SER A 68 1.26 -6.24 -4.13
C SER A 68 2.73 -6.52 -3.82
N ALA A 69 3.19 -7.73 -4.14
CA ALA A 69 4.59 -8.12 -4.07
C ALA A 69 4.93 -9.04 -5.27
N PRO A 70 6.12 -8.92 -5.85
CA PRO A 70 6.60 -9.86 -6.86
C PRO A 70 6.92 -11.23 -6.25
N ASP A 71 7.42 -11.25 -5.01
CA ASP A 71 7.72 -12.45 -4.27
C ASP A 71 6.43 -13.08 -3.69
N ARG A 72 6.20 -14.35 -4.02
CA ARG A 72 5.03 -15.09 -3.53
C ARG A 72 5.12 -15.41 -2.05
N GLU A 73 6.31 -15.62 -1.50
CA GLU A 73 6.51 -15.96 -0.10
C GLU A 73 6.09 -14.81 0.83
N VAL A 74 6.28 -13.57 0.39
CA VAL A 74 5.79 -12.38 1.12
C VAL A 74 4.27 -12.43 1.25
N VAL A 75 3.55 -12.76 0.17
CA VAL A 75 2.08 -12.84 0.21
C VAL A 75 1.59 -14.03 1.05
N HIS A 76 2.25 -15.20 0.97
CA HIS A 76 1.92 -16.33 1.83
C HIS A 76 2.13 -16.02 3.32
N THR A 77 3.20 -15.29 3.64
CA THR A 77 3.46 -14.80 4.99
C THR A 77 2.36 -13.84 5.45
N LEU A 78 1.96 -12.90 4.60
CA LEU A 78 0.87 -11.96 4.90
C LEU A 78 -0.44 -12.68 5.22
N ILE A 79 -0.82 -13.70 4.45
CA ILE A 79 -2.04 -14.49 4.71
C ILE A 79 -1.97 -15.13 6.10
N SER A 80 -0.83 -15.74 6.44
CA SER A 80 -0.62 -16.33 7.78
C SER A 80 -0.68 -15.27 8.88
N GLY A 81 -0.14 -14.07 8.63
CA GLY A 81 -0.23 -12.91 9.52
C GLY A 81 -1.66 -12.44 9.74
N VAL A 82 -2.43 -12.28 8.67
CA VAL A 82 -3.85 -11.88 8.71
C VAL A 82 -4.68 -12.82 9.58
N LEU A 83 -4.49 -14.14 9.40
CA LEU A 83 -5.23 -15.14 10.18
C LEU A 83 -4.92 -15.07 11.69
N ARG A 84 -3.68 -14.73 12.04
CA ARG A 84 -3.24 -14.59 13.44
C ARG A 84 -3.68 -13.27 14.07
N ALA A 85 -3.64 -12.18 13.31
CA ALA A 85 -3.91 -10.83 13.78
C ALA A 85 -4.84 -10.09 12.79
N PRO A 86 -6.13 -10.43 12.74
CA PRO A 86 -7.08 -9.83 11.80
C PRO A 86 -7.52 -8.41 12.19
N ASP A 87 -7.28 -7.97 13.42
CA ASP A 87 -7.50 -6.58 13.84
C ASP A 87 -6.27 -5.74 13.50
N ILE A 88 -6.48 -4.63 12.77
CA ILE A 88 -5.38 -3.78 12.31
C ILE A 88 -5.40 -2.39 12.95
N GLY A 89 -6.29 -2.15 13.92
CA GLY A 89 -6.46 -0.85 14.58
C GLY A 89 -7.47 0.07 13.88
N LEU A 90 -7.81 1.20 14.52
CA LEU A 90 -8.85 2.14 14.07
C LEU A 90 -10.23 1.47 13.84
N GLY A 91 -10.51 0.38 14.57
CA GLY A 91 -11.72 -0.42 14.39
C GLY A 91 -11.77 -1.20 13.06
N LEU A 92 -10.69 -1.21 12.28
CA LEU A 92 -10.58 -1.99 11.06
C LEU A 92 -10.25 -3.44 11.39
N ARG A 93 -11.04 -4.37 10.83
CA ARG A 93 -10.83 -5.80 11.02
C ARG A 93 -11.00 -6.56 9.70
N VAL A 94 -10.09 -7.47 9.41
CA VAL A 94 -10.14 -8.31 8.21
C VAL A 94 -11.31 -9.29 8.29
N GLN A 95 -12.07 -9.34 7.20
CA GLN A 95 -13.23 -10.22 7.00
C GLN A 95 -12.97 -11.27 5.91
N ASP A 96 -12.24 -10.89 4.86
CA ASP A 96 -11.92 -11.78 3.74
C ASP A 96 -10.56 -11.41 3.13
N VAL A 97 -9.90 -12.39 2.52
CA VAL A 97 -8.66 -12.19 1.76
C VAL A 97 -8.71 -12.97 0.45
N ARG A 98 -8.25 -12.36 -0.64
CA ARG A 98 -8.24 -13.00 -1.96
C ARG A 98 -6.91 -12.76 -2.65
N MET A 99 -6.32 -13.83 -3.15
CA MET A 99 -5.12 -13.74 -3.99
C MET A 99 -5.53 -13.45 -5.43
N GLN A 100 -4.73 -12.62 -6.09
CA GLN A 100 -4.79 -12.35 -7.51
C GLN A 100 -3.40 -12.56 -8.10
N ASP A 101 -3.32 -13.40 -9.12
CA ASP A 101 -2.10 -13.57 -9.90
C ASP A 101 -1.74 -12.30 -10.67
N THR A 102 -0.46 -12.20 -11.04
CA THR A 102 0.00 -11.11 -11.89
C THR A 102 -0.74 -11.18 -13.22
N PRO A 103 -1.43 -10.10 -13.65
CA PRO A 103 -2.12 -10.11 -14.93
C PRO A 103 -1.10 -10.22 -16.07
N GLU A 104 -1.51 -10.84 -17.18
CA GLU A 104 -0.74 -10.75 -18.42
C GLU A 104 -0.82 -9.33 -18.95
N PHE A 105 0.34 -8.74 -19.24
CA PHE A 105 0.43 -7.43 -19.86
C PHE A 105 0.45 -7.59 -21.38
N VAL A 106 -0.41 -6.83 -22.05
CA VAL A 106 -0.39 -6.75 -23.51
C VAL A 106 0.90 -6.06 -23.95
N ALA A 107 1.46 -6.47 -25.09
CA ALA A 107 2.63 -5.83 -25.66
C ALA A 107 2.33 -4.36 -26.01
N GLY A 108 3.30 -3.47 -25.75
CA GLY A 108 3.17 -2.05 -26.01
C GLY A 108 2.81 -1.24 -24.77
N GLU A 109 2.22 -0.07 -25.00
CA GLU A 109 1.85 0.86 -23.93
C GLU A 109 0.51 0.48 -23.30
N GLN A 110 0.42 0.59 -21.98
CA GLN A 110 -0.87 0.52 -21.30
C GLN A 110 -1.00 1.61 -20.22
N PRO A 111 -2.20 2.17 -20.03
CA PRO A 111 -2.46 3.12 -18.96
C PRO A 111 -2.52 2.40 -17.61
N PHE A 112 -1.85 2.97 -16.60
CA PHE A 112 -1.98 2.56 -15.21
C PHE A 112 -2.66 3.65 -14.40
N ARG A 113 -3.63 3.24 -13.55
CA ARG A 113 -4.19 4.12 -12.51
C ARG A 113 -3.49 3.80 -11.20
N VAL A 114 -3.01 4.83 -10.53
CA VAL A 114 -2.33 4.69 -9.24
C VAL A 114 -3.36 4.47 -8.14
N ALA A 115 -3.17 3.42 -7.33
CA ALA A 115 -4.05 3.10 -6.20
C ALA A 115 -3.59 3.71 -4.87
N SER A 116 -2.45 4.40 -4.91
CA SER A 116 -1.84 5.21 -3.86
C SER A 116 -0.93 6.23 -4.56
N PRO A 117 -0.63 7.39 -3.95
CA PRO A 117 0.29 8.36 -4.53
C PRO A 117 1.65 7.75 -4.87
N VAL A 118 2.24 8.19 -5.99
CA VAL A 118 3.64 7.91 -6.32
C VAL A 118 4.48 8.99 -5.64
N PHE A 119 5.43 8.57 -4.81
CA PHE A 119 6.28 9.46 -4.05
C PHE A 119 7.71 9.41 -4.58
N ILE A 120 8.20 10.55 -5.08
CA ILE A 120 9.57 10.71 -5.58
C ILE A 120 10.28 11.68 -4.64
N LYS A 121 11.28 11.17 -3.93
CA LYS A 121 12.16 11.96 -3.06
C LYS A 121 13.51 12.12 -3.75
N HIS A 122 13.90 13.35 -4.02
CA HIS A 122 15.17 13.68 -4.66
C HIS A 122 16.07 14.43 -3.69
N GLU A 123 17.15 13.78 -3.26
CA GLU A 123 18.15 14.36 -2.37
C GLU A 123 19.27 14.99 -3.22
N THR A 124 19.34 16.32 -3.25
CA THR A 124 20.36 17.07 -4.01
C THR A 124 21.60 17.39 -3.17
N ASP A 125 21.41 17.61 -1.87
CA ASP A 125 22.45 17.96 -0.90
C ASP A 125 22.11 17.33 0.45
N ARG A 126 23.10 16.78 1.15
CA ARG A 126 22.88 16.06 2.43
C ARG A 126 22.37 16.97 3.54
N ASP A 127 22.67 18.26 3.48
CA ASP A 127 22.30 19.22 4.51
C ASP A 127 20.99 19.97 4.20
N LYS A 128 20.34 19.65 3.08
CA LYS A 128 19.08 20.28 2.68
C LYS A 128 17.90 19.30 2.76
N PRO A 129 16.69 19.80 3.05
CA PRO A 129 15.49 18.99 2.87
C PRO A 129 15.43 18.46 1.44
N ALA A 130 15.06 17.20 1.31
CA ALA A 130 14.87 16.60 0.00
C ALA A 130 13.69 17.24 -0.74
N ASP A 131 13.83 17.34 -2.06
CA ASP A 131 12.73 17.78 -2.90
C ASP A 131 11.74 16.63 -3.11
N HIS A 132 10.44 16.94 -3.06
CA HIS A 132 9.38 16.00 -3.40
C HIS A 132 8.83 16.34 -4.77
N LEU A 133 9.12 15.49 -5.75
CA LEU A 133 8.80 15.77 -7.14
C LEU A 133 7.36 15.33 -7.46
N LEU A 134 6.63 16.19 -8.16
CA LEU A 134 5.27 15.93 -8.63
C LEU A 134 5.27 15.51 -10.10
N PRO A 135 4.18 14.87 -10.59
CA PRO A 135 4.00 14.63 -12.01
C PRO A 135 4.19 15.90 -12.84
N GLY A 136 4.97 15.80 -13.93
CA GLY A 136 5.33 16.93 -14.78
C GLY A 136 6.61 17.68 -14.38
N HIS A 137 7.27 17.31 -13.28
CA HIS A 137 8.61 17.82 -12.97
C HIS A 137 9.63 17.26 -13.99
N PRO A 138 10.59 18.07 -14.51
CA PRO A 138 11.51 17.63 -15.57
C PRO A 138 12.33 16.37 -15.24
N LEU A 139 12.65 16.16 -13.96
CA LEU A 139 13.40 14.98 -13.48
C LEU A 139 12.52 13.78 -13.11
N ALA A 140 11.19 13.92 -13.08
CA ALA A 140 10.32 12.85 -12.56
C ALA A 140 10.41 11.59 -13.43
N ASP A 141 10.34 11.74 -14.75
CA ASP A 141 10.35 10.60 -15.68
C ASP A 141 11.69 9.87 -15.67
N GLU A 142 12.80 10.62 -15.64
CA GLU A 142 14.15 10.07 -15.53
C GLU A 142 14.29 9.26 -14.22
N LEU A 143 13.99 9.86 -13.07
CA LEU A 143 14.15 9.20 -11.77
C LEU A 143 13.25 7.98 -11.58
N LEU A 144 12.07 7.94 -12.21
CA LEU A 144 11.17 6.79 -12.16
C LEU A 144 11.61 5.64 -13.07
N THR A 145 12.46 5.90 -14.05
CA THR A 145 12.88 4.91 -15.06
C THR A 145 14.34 4.47 -14.94
N THR A 146 15.11 5.07 -14.02
CA THR A 146 16.47 4.64 -13.68
C THR A 146 16.47 3.18 -13.20
N THR A 147 17.24 2.32 -13.87
CA THR A 147 17.42 0.89 -13.54
C THR A 147 18.80 0.59 -12.98
#